data_AF-A0A9J6H429-F1
#
_entry.id   AF-A0A9J6H429-F1
#
_cell.length_a   1.000
_cell.length_b   1.000
_cell.length_c   1.000
_cell.angle_alpha   90.00
_cell.angle_beta   90.00
_cell.angle_gamma   90.00
#
_symmetry.space_group_name_H-M   'P 1'
#
loop_
_entity.id
_entity.type
_entity.pdbx_description
1 polymer ?
#
loop_
_entity_poly.entity_id
_entity_poly.type
_entity_poly.pdbx_seq_one_letter_code
_entity_poly.pdbx_strand_id
1 'polypeptide(L)'
;MLDTRRIWGLDLRLKGLEQMSSDQLFFVYYALDNCQRSDAQAQRRLGWTLAGQERVNTPLRHWPPFARHFGCHRGQPMVAQAPCGLLQRSGG
;
A
#
# COMPACT_ATOMS: atom_id res chain seq x y z
N MET A 1 -7.60 -5.06 -3.38
CA MET A 1 -8.09 -5.61 -2.11
C MET A 1 -8.27 -7.09 -2.35
N LEU A 2 -7.58 -7.95 -1.59
CA LEU A 2 -7.82 -9.39 -1.64
C LEU A 2 -9.23 -9.60 -1.07
N ASP A 3 -10.23 -9.70 -1.95
CA ASP A 3 -11.66 -9.61 -1.61
C ASP A 3 -12.20 -10.94 -1.00
N THR A 4 -11.39 -11.58 -0.15
CA THR A 4 -11.70 -12.85 0.52
C THR A 4 -12.92 -12.72 1.42
N ARG A 5 -13.08 -11.54 2.05
CA ARG A 5 -14.25 -11.22 2.88
C ARG A 5 -15.55 -11.12 2.08
N ARG A 6 -15.52 -10.64 0.85
CA ARG A 6 -16.75 -10.43 0.06
C ARG A 6 -17.33 -11.71 -0.52
N ILE A 7 -16.48 -12.68 -0.84
CA ILE A 7 -16.92 -13.93 -1.45
C ILE A 7 -17.25 -15.00 -0.38
N TRP A 8 -16.51 -15.04 0.74
CA TRP A 8 -16.63 -16.14 1.72
C TRP A 8 -16.97 -15.66 3.14
N GLY A 9 -17.02 -14.35 3.40
CA GLY A 9 -17.20 -13.81 4.75
C GLY A 9 -16.01 -14.07 5.69
N LEU A 10 -14.89 -14.55 5.18
CA LEU A 10 -13.72 -14.98 5.96
C LEU A 10 -12.54 -14.03 5.75
N ASP A 11 -11.84 -13.74 6.84
CA ASP A 11 -10.56 -13.03 6.82
C ASP A 11 -9.43 -14.04 7.03
N LEU A 12 -8.92 -14.58 5.92
CA LEU A 12 -7.84 -15.56 5.96
C LEU A 12 -6.56 -14.92 6.51
N ARG A 13 -5.98 -15.60 7.50
CA ARG A 13 -4.76 -15.17 8.16
C ARG A 13 -3.59 -16.00 7.66
N LEU A 14 -2.49 -15.32 7.30
CA LEU A 14 -1.27 -15.98 6.87
C LEU A 14 -0.56 -16.57 8.09
N LYS A 15 -0.16 -17.84 8.00
CA LYS A 15 0.56 -18.52 9.09
C LYS A 15 1.85 -17.77 9.44
N GLY A 16 2.04 -17.46 10.72
CA GLY A 16 3.16 -16.65 11.22
C GLY A 16 2.97 -15.13 11.12
N LEU A 17 1.86 -14.67 10.56
CA LEU A 17 1.45 -13.25 10.49
C LEU A 17 -0.04 -13.10 10.83
N GLU A 18 -0.55 -13.90 11.75
CA GLU A 18 -1.98 -13.97 12.07
C GLU A 18 -2.56 -12.65 12.58
N GLN A 19 -1.72 -11.78 13.14
CA GLN A 19 -2.08 -10.41 13.52
C GLN A 19 -2.48 -9.53 12.33
N MET A 20 -2.09 -9.87 11.10
CA MET A 20 -2.38 -9.10 9.90
C MET A 20 -3.62 -9.62 9.17
N SER A 21 -4.56 -8.72 8.88
CA SER A 21 -5.73 -9.03 8.05
C SER A 21 -5.36 -9.25 6.58
N SER A 22 -6.22 -9.93 5.82
CA SER A 22 -6.10 -10.07 4.36
C SER A 22 -5.89 -8.73 3.66
N ASP A 23 -6.57 -7.68 4.13
CA ASP A 23 -6.43 -6.32 3.58
C ASP A 23 -5.04 -5.73 3.87
N GLN A 24 -4.53 -5.87 5.10
CA GLN A 24 -3.17 -5.44 5.42
C GLN A 24 -2.13 -6.23 4.61
N LEU A 25 -2.33 -7.54 4.45
CA LEU A 25 -1.45 -8.40 3.66
C LEU A 25 -1.45 -7.98 2.18
N PHE A 26 -2.57 -7.56 1.61
CA PHE A 26 -2.61 -7.02 0.24
C PHE A 26 -1.60 -5.86 0.06
N PHE A 27 -1.56 -4.91 1.01
CA PHE A 27 -0.62 -3.79 0.94
C PHE A 27 0.83 -4.22 1.18
N VAL A 28 1.07 -5.20 2.07
CA VAL A 28 2.40 -5.78 2.28
C VAL A 28 2.90 -6.44 1.00
N TYR A 29 2.10 -7.27 0.35
CA TYR A 29 2.46 -7.92 -0.92
C TYR A 29 2.75 -6.89 -2.01
N TYR A 30 1.91 -5.85 -2.12
CA TYR A 30 2.16 -4.75 -3.04
C TYR A 30 3.51 -4.05 -2.77
N ALA A 31 3.85 -3.79 -1.50
CA ALA A 31 5.13 -3.19 -1.14
C ALA A 31 6.31 -4.13 -1.43
N LEU A 32 6.17 -5.43 -1.15
CA LEU A 32 7.19 -6.45 -1.39
C LEU A 32 7.50 -6.63 -2.89
N ASP A 33 6.49 -6.56 -3.75
CA ASP A 33 6.67 -6.63 -5.21
C ASP A 33 7.49 -5.44 -5.77
N ASN A 34 7.51 -4.32 -5.04
CA ASN A 34 8.29 -3.13 -5.38
C ASN A 34 9.60 -3.01 -4.57
N CYS A 35 9.95 -4.04 -3.80
CA CYS A 35 11.17 -4.05 -3.01
C CYS A 35 12.39 -4.13 -3.94
N GLN A 36 13.25 -3.12 -3.86
CA GLN A 36 14.46 -3.04 -4.67
C GLN A 36 15.65 -2.66 -3.81
N ARG A 37 16.86 -3.04 -4.27
CA ARG A 37 18.10 -2.52 -3.68
C ARG A 37 18.14 -1.00 -3.82
N SER A 38 18.57 -0.32 -2.78
CA SER A 38 18.68 1.14 -2.70
C SER A 38 20.13 1.65 -2.70
N ASP A 39 21.08 0.81 -3.11
CA ASP A 39 22.48 1.22 -3.19
C ASP A 39 22.74 2.19 -4.35
N ALA A 40 23.87 2.90 -4.27
CA ALA A 40 24.22 3.93 -5.26
C ALA A 40 24.33 3.39 -6.69
N GLN A 41 24.58 2.09 -6.87
CA GLN A 41 24.63 1.45 -8.18
C GLN A 41 23.23 1.21 -8.73
N ALA A 42 22.29 0.78 -7.88
CA ALA A 42 20.88 0.63 -8.23
C ALA A 42 20.25 1.99 -8.60
N GLN A 43 20.56 3.05 -7.84
CA GLN A 43 20.04 4.39 -8.11
C GLN A 43 20.43 4.92 -9.50
N ARG A 44 21.67 4.65 -9.93
CA ARG A 44 22.16 5.05 -11.27
C ARG A 44 21.47 4.32 -12.42
N ARG A 45 20.86 3.15 -12.17
CA ARG A 45 20.17 2.34 -13.18
C ARG A 45 18.70 2.69 -13.36
N LEU A 46 18.14 3.54 -12.50
CA LEU A 46 16.70 3.85 -12.50
C LEU A 46 16.22 4.56 -13.76
N GLY A 47 17.08 5.33 -14.46
CA GLY A 47 16.69 6.02 -15.69
C GLY A 47 15.42 6.86 -15.49
N TRP A 48 14.36 6.56 -16.24
CA TRP A 48 13.03 7.19 -16.13
C TRP A 48 12.08 6.49 -15.13
N THR A 49 12.53 5.41 -14.49
CA THR A 49 11.74 4.63 -13.54
C THR A 49 11.84 5.22 -12.15
N LEU A 50 10.72 5.37 -11.47
CA LEU A 50 10.67 5.83 -10.07
C LEU A 50 11.35 4.82 -9.14
N ALA A 51 11.97 5.30 -8.07
CA ALA A 51 12.50 4.43 -7.04
C ALA A 51 11.35 3.65 -6.37
N GLY A 52 11.63 2.42 -5.92
CA GLY A 52 10.64 1.55 -5.28
C GLY A 52 9.93 2.23 -4.12
N GLN A 53 10.65 3.02 -3.31
CA GLN A 53 10.06 3.81 -2.24
C GLN A 53 9.03 4.83 -2.76
N GLU A 54 9.30 5.49 -3.87
CA GLU A 54 8.38 6.46 -4.48
C GLU A 54 7.18 5.76 -5.09
N ARG A 55 7.41 4.62 -5.76
CA ARG A 55 6.38 3.75 -6.35
C ARG A 55 5.43 3.21 -5.29
N VAL A 56 5.87 2.99 -4.06
CA VAL A 56 5.04 2.48 -2.96
C VAL A 56 4.42 3.61 -2.16
N ASN A 57 5.24 4.53 -1.64
CA ASN A 57 4.78 5.49 -0.64
C ASN A 57 3.85 6.55 -1.25
N THR A 58 4.11 6.99 -2.48
CA THR A 58 3.28 8.00 -3.13
C THR A 58 1.84 7.51 -3.31
N PRO A 59 1.56 6.39 -4.00
CA PRO A 59 0.17 5.94 -4.14
C PRO A 59 -0.49 5.59 -2.80
N LEU A 60 0.21 4.91 -1.88
CA LEU A 60 -0.38 4.53 -0.59
C LEU A 60 -0.74 5.75 0.28
N ARG A 61 0.09 6.80 0.28
CA ARG A 61 -0.19 8.05 1.01
C ARG A 61 -1.46 8.74 0.52
N HIS A 62 -1.76 8.63 -0.77
CA HIS A 62 -2.93 9.25 -1.40
C HIS A 62 -4.16 8.31 -1.43
N TRP A 63 -4.08 7.11 -0.88
CA TRP A 63 -5.17 6.13 -0.93
C TRP A 63 -5.78 5.86 0.46
N PRO A 64 -6.94 6.46 0.79
CA PRO A 64 -7.53 6.37 2.13
C PRO A 64 -7.74 4.96 2.71
N PRO A 65 -8.06 3.91 1.92
CA PRO A 65 -8.12 2.54 2.44
C PRO A 65 -6.84 2.10 3.15
N PHE A 66 -5.66 2.45 2.64
CA PHE A 66 -4.39 2.11 3.30
C PHE A 66 -4.36 2.67 4.73
N ALA A 67 -4.59 3.97 4.88
CA ALA A 67 -4.60 4.64 6.18
C ALA A 67 -5.63 4.00 7.15
N ARG A 68 -6.81 3.60 6.66
CA ARG A 68 -7.82 2.92 7.48
C ARG A 68 -7.37 1.55 7.98
N HIS A 69 -6.77 0.72 7.11
CA HIS A 69 -6.35 -0.64 7.50
C HIS A 69 -5.10 -0.66 8.39
N PHE A 70 -4.28 0.38 8.35
CA PHE A 70 -3.08 0.50 9.21
C PHE A 70 -3.27 1.47 10.40
N GLY A 71 -4.49 2.00 10.59
CA GLY A 71 -4.78 2.92 11.70
C GLY A 71 -4.00 4.23 11.63
N CYS A 72 -3.64 4.70 10.43
CA CYS A 72 -2.90 5.95 10.27
C CYS A 72 -3.81 7.16 10.47
N HIS A 73 -3.25 8.25 11.00
CA HIS A 73 -3.95 9.49 11.32
C HIS A 73 -3.41 10.69 10.54
N ARG A 74 -4.24 11.73 10.39
CA ARG A 74 -3.87 12.97 9.70
C ARG A 74 -2.62 13.58 10.36
N GLY A 75 -1.70 14.07 9.54
CA GLY A 75 -0.41 14.60 9.98
C GLY A 75 0.73 13.56 9.99
N GLN A 76 0.42 12.26 9.88
CA GLN A 76 1.44 11.23 9.72
C GLN A 76 2.01 11.19 8.28
N PRO A 77 3.26 10.71 8.10
CA PRO A 77 3.92 10.70 6.79
C PRO A 77 3.13 9.98 5.69
N MET A 78 2.48 8.87 6.03
CA MET A 78 1.71 8.05 5.09
C MET A 78 0.24 8.48 4.94
N VAL A 79 -0.09 9.72 5.33
CA VAL A 79 -1.41 10.31 5.09
C VAL A 79 -1.22 11.63 4.33
N ALA A 80 -1.77 11.70 3.12
CA ALA A 80 -1.76 12.94 2.33
C ALA A 80 -2.68 13.99 2.98
N GLN A 81 -2.22 15.24 3.05
CA GLN A 81 -3.08 16.35 3.47
C GLN A 81 -4.18 16.63 2.44
N ALA A 82 -3.85 16.46 1.15
CA ALA A 82 -4.75 16.53 0.01
C ALA A 82 -4.57 15.27 -0.86
N PRO A 83 -5.38 14.21 -0.64
CA PRO A 83 -5.34 13.00 -1.46
C PRO A 83 -5.65 13.28 -2.93
N CYS A 84 -5.06 12.52 -3.85
CA CYS A 84 -5.37 12.66 -5.28
C CYS A 84 -6.75 12.06 -5.57
N GLY A 85 -7.56 12.75 -6.38
CA GLY A 85 -8.92 12.31 -6.73
C GLY A 85 -9.00 11.06 -7.61
N LEU A 86 -7.87 10.60 -8.17
CA LEU A 86 -7.81 9.50 -9.15
C LEU A 86 -8.36 8.15 -8.62
N LEU A 87 -8.34 7.93 -7.31
CA LEU A 87 -8.80 6.68 -6.67
C LEU A 87 -10.05 6.87 -5.80
N GLN A 88 -10.66 8.05 -5.83
CA GLN A 88 -11.96 8.28 -5.21
C GLN A 88 -13.01 7.68 -6.13
N ARG A 89 -13.49 6.46 -5.84
CA ARG A 89 -14.69 5.94 -6.50
C ARG A 89 -15.83 6.95 -6.27
N SER A 90 -16.33 7.51 -7.36
CA SER A 90 -17.67 8.07 -7.45
C SER A 90 -18.64 7.03 -6.88
N GLY A 91 -19.21 7.33 -5.71
CA GLY A 91 -20.35 6.61 -5.19
C GLY A 91 -21.59 7.05 -5.97
N GLY A 92 -22.13 6.14 -6.77
CA GLY A 92 -23.54 6.06 -7.13
C GLY A 92 -24.07 4.75 -6.58
#